data_AF-A0A1A6XVK3-F1
#
_entry.id   AF-A0A1A6XVK3-F1
#
_cell.length_a   1.000
_cell.length_b   1.000
_cell.length_c   1.000
_cell.angle_alpha   90.00
_cell.angle_beta   90.00
_cell.angle_gamma   90.00
#
_symmetry.space_group_name_H-M   'P 1'
#
loop_
_entity.id
_entity.type
_entity.pdbx_description
1 polymer ?
#
loop_
_entity_poly.entity_id
_entity_poly.type
_entity_poly.pdbx_seq_one_letter_code
_entity_poly.pdbx_strand_id
1 'polypeptide(L)'
;MSISLFLEVEAGADLGAVLHALDSIQAEYSDGTDGLRGYLPASNTGFGFGIVDPPEAVVAEGIEASWQVGLLGSFHFRASGFERAWEEICHFIKRYAATCEFQFVLSFQFESVYAASLGKALVFPGPVAL
;
A
#
# COMPACT_ATOMS: atom_id res chain seq x y z
N MET A 1 10.54 -17.65 -4.15
CA MET A 1 10.41 -16.72 -3.02
C MET A 1 9.46 -15.62 -3.43
N SER A 2 8.39 -15.40 -2.66
CA SER A 2 7.47 -14.27 -2.85
C SER A 2 7.90 -13.13 -1.93
N ILE A 3 7.81 -11.91 -2.42
CA ILE A 3 8.04 -10.68 -1.67
C ILE A 3 6.68 -10.03 -1.44
N SER A 4 6.51 -9.41 -0.27
CA SER A 4 5.30 -8.68 0.07
C SER A 4 5.63 -7.25 0.53
N LEU A 5 4.92 -6.28 -0.02
CA LEU A 5 4.84 -4.93 0.55
C LEU A 5 3.47 -4.74 1.20
N PHE A 6 3.43 -4.05 2.33
CA PHE A 6 2.20 -3.77 3.07
C PHE A 6 1.98 -2.26 3.15
N LEU A 7 0.75 -1.84 2.87
CA LEU A 7 0.30 -0.46 2.97
C LEU A 7 -0.60 -0.36 4.19
N GLU A 8 -0.14 0.33 5.23
CA GLU A 8 -0.91 0.62 6.43
C GLU A 8 -1.44 2.05 6.33
N VAL A 9 -2.75 2.24 6.44
CA VAL A 9 -3.42 3.54 6.28
C VAL A 9 -4.27 3.86 7.51
N GLU A 10 -4.24 5.11 7.92
CA GLU A 10 -4.95 5.66 9.07
C GLU A 10 -6.45 5.39 9.04
N ALA A 11 -6.99 5.12 10.23
CA ALA A 11 -8.39 4.85 10.46
C ALA A 11 -9.27 6.00 9.99
N GLY A 12 -10.39 5.64 9.35
CA GLY A 12 -11.26 6.58 8.63
C GLY A 12 -11.06 6.55 7.12
N ALA A 13 -9.94 6.00 6.62
CA ALA A 13 -9.76 5.73 5.20
C ALA A 13 -10.77 4.70 4.69
N ASP A 14 -11.31 4.96 3.49
CA ASP A 14 -12.18 4.05 2.77
C ASP A 14 -11.47 3.46 1.53
N LEU A 15 -12.15 2.53 0.86
CA LEU A 15 -11.65 1.91 -0.36
C LEU A 15 -11.82 2.81 -1.61
N GLY A 16 -12.49 3.96 -1.51
CA GLY A 16 -12.74 4.86 -2.63
C GLY A 16 -11.46 5.44 -3.22
N ALA A 17 -10.54 5.91 -2.37
CA ALA A 17 -9.22 6.38 -2.81
C ALA A 17 -8.37 5.25 -3.43
N VAL A 18 -8.50 4.01 -2.92
CA VAL A 18 -7.84 2.82 -3.47
C VAL A 18 -8.38 2.52 -4.86
N LEU A 19 -9.70 2.47 -5.04
CA LEU A 19 -10.35 2.22 -6.33
C LEU A 19 -9.94 3.26 -7.37
N HIS A 20 -9.97 4.55 -7.01
CA HIS A 20 -9.53 5.61 -7.89
C HIS A 20 -8.06 5.43 -8.34
N ALA A 21 -7.17 5.03 -7.41
CA ALA A 21 -5.78 4.74 -7.75
C ALA A 21 -5.64 3.51 -8.65
N LEU A 22 -6.39 2.43 -8.40
CA LEU A 22 -6.40 1.22 -9.23
C LEU A 22 -6.94 1.47 -10.65
N ASP A 23 -8.05 2.20 -10.77
CA ASP A 23 -8.63 2.58 -12.07
C ASP A 23 -7.65 3.41 -12.90
N SER A 24 -6.90 4.31 -12.25
CA SER A 24 -5.91 5.18 -12.91
C SER A 24 -4.72 4.43 -13.52
N ILE A 25 -4.46 3.21 -13.05
CA ILE A 25 -3.43 2.30 -13.58
C ILE A 25 -4.04 1.12 -14.35
N GLN A 26 -5.36 1.15 -14.61
CA GLN A 26 -6.10 0.13 -15.35
C GLN A 26 -5.96 -1.27 -14.71
N ALA A 27 -5.89 -1.34 -13.38
CA ALA A 27 -5.86 -2.61 -12.67
C ALA A 27 -7.25 -3.25 -12.67
N GLU A 28 -7.30 -4.54 -12.97
CA GLU A 28 -8.52 -5.34 -12.78
C GLU A 28 -8.61 -5.80 -11.33
N TYR A 29 -9.79 -5.63 -10.73
CA TYR A 29 -10.09 -6.08 -9.37
C TYR A 29 -11.47 -6.71 -9.28
N SER A 30 -11.60 -7.60 -8.30
CA SER A 30 -12.87 -8.12 -7.83
C SER A 30 -13.16 -7.57 -6.44
N ASP A 31 -14.40 -7.12 -6.24
CA ASP A 31 -14.93 -6.83 -4.91
C ASP A 31 -15.41 -8.13 -4.26
N GLY A 32 -14.98 -8.38 -3.03
CA GLY A 32 -15.30 -9.56 -2.25
C GLY A 32 -15.69 -9.21 -0.82
N THR A 33 -16.22 -10.18 -0.08
CA THR A 33 -16.62 -9.98 1.33
C THR A 33 -15.47 -9.52 2.23
N ASP A 34 -14.23 -9.80 1.83
CA ASP A 34 -13.01 -9.49 2.58
C ASP A 34 -12.27 -8.26 2.03
N GLY A 35 -12.89 -7.50 1.12
CA GLY A 35 -12.30 -6.35 0.45
C GLY A 35 -11.89 -6.60 -1.01
N LEU A 36 -11.06 -5.70 -1.55
CA LEU A 36 -10.64 -5.67 -2.95
C LEU A 36 -9.45 -6.59 -3.19
N ARG A 37 -9.46 -7.34 -4.28
CA ARG A 37 -8.32 -8.18 -4.71
C ARG A 37 -8.15 -8.15 -6.22
N GLY A 38 -6.92 -8.31 -6.70
CA GLY A 38 -6.65 -8.28 -8.13
C GLY A 38 -5.18 -8.41 -8.47
N TYR A 39 -4.84 -8.03 -9.70
CA TYR A 39 -3.47 -8.04 -10.21
C TYR A 39 -3.14 -6.72 -10.89
N LEU A 40 -1.94 -6.21 -10.63
CA LEU A 40 -1.39 -5.08 -11.37
C LEU A 40 -0.98 -5.54 -12.78
N PRO A 41 -1.43 -4.84 -13.85
CA PRO A 41 -1.41 -5.37 -15.21
C PRO A 41 -0.01 -5.55 -15.82
N ALA A 42 0.95 -4.69 -15.51
CA ALA A 42 2.28 -4.72 -16.13
C ALA A 42 3.24 -5.70 -15.45
N SER A 43 3.11 -5.88 -14.12
CA SER A 43 4.00 -6.71 -13.31
C SER A 43 3.41 -8.07 -12.91
N ASN A 44 2.09 -8.27 -13.09
CA ASN A 44 1.34 -9.40 -12.54
C ASN A 44 1.50 -9.52 -11.02
N THR A 45 1.68 -8.39 -10.34
CA THR A 45 1.73 -8.29 -8.88
C THR A 45 0.33 -8.46 -8.33
N GLY A 46 0.11 -9.47 -7.49
CA GLY A 46 -1.17 -9.65 -6.82
C GLY A 46 -1.34 -8.58 -5.74
N PHE A 47 -2.54 -8.06 -5.55
CA PHE A 47 -2.84 -7.16 -4.44
C PHE A 47 -4.10 -7.55 -3.70
N GLY A 48 -4.20 -7.08 -2.46
CA GLY A 48 -5.40 -7.15 -1.65
C GLY A 48 -5.51 -5.95 -0.73
N PHE A 49 -6.71 -5.36 -0.62
CA PHE A 49 -7.03 -4.26 0.27
C PHE A 49 -8.26 -4.60 1.09
N GLY A 50 -8.20 -4.36 2.40
CA GLY A 50 -9.31 -4.59 3.32
C GLY A 50 -9.39 -3.51 4.39
N ILE A 51 -10.59 -3.31 4.91
CA ILE A 51 -10.83 -2.49 6.09
C ILE A 51 -10.45 -3.29 7.34
N VAL A 52 -9.76 -2.64 8.27
CA VAL A 52 -9.34 -3.20 9.55
C VAL A 52 -10.29 -2.66 10.63
N ASP A 53 -11.15 -3.52 11.15
CA ASP A 53 -12.12 -3.20 12.21
C ASP A 53 -12.14 -4.34 13.27
N PRO A 54 -11.74 -4.07 14.53
CA PRO A 54 -11.33 -2.78 15.07
C PRO A 54 -9.97 -2.31 14.52
N PRO A 55 -9.71 -0.98 14.46
CA PRO A 55 -8.42 -0.45 14.05
C PRO A 55 -7.25 -0.99 14.89
N GLU A 56 -6.11 -1.22 14.24
CA GLU A 56 -4.92 -1.81 14.85
C GLU A 56 -3.77 -0.80 14.98
N ALA A 57 -2.74 -1.12 15.77
CA ALA A 57 -1.54 -0.28 15.81
C ALA A 57 -0.74 -0.41 14.50
N VAL A 58 -0.04 0.65 14.10
CA VAL A 58 0.95 0.56 13.02
C VAL A 58 2.07 -0.38 13.45
N VAL A 59 2.38 -1.37 12.60
CA VAL A 59 3.41 -2.38 12.85
C VAL A 59 4.68 -2.17 12.03
N ALA A 60 4.67 -1.29 11.02
CA ALA A 60 5.88 -0.91 10.29
C ALA A 60 6.98 -0.37 11.22
N GLU A 61 8.13 -1.04 11.22
CA GLU A 61 9.32 -0.63 11.93
C GLU A 61 9.83 0.73 11.41
N GLY A 62 10.39 1.52 12.33
CA GLY A 62 10.90 2.86 12.02
C GLY A 62 9.82 3.95 11.91
N ILE A 63 8.55 3.63 12.14
CA ILE A 63 7.45 4.61 12.21
C ILE A 63 6.94 4.75 13.65
N GLU A 64 7.09 5.94 14.22
CA GLU A 64 6.39 6.33 15.45
C GLU A 64 5.04 6.95 15.08
N ALA A 65 3.97 6.15 15.09
CA ALA A 65 2.62 6.59 14.75
C ALA A 65 1.78 6.89 16.01
N SER A 66 1.07 8.03 16.00
CA SER A 66 0.02 8.35 17.00
C SER A 66 -1.39 7.95 16.53
N TRP A 67 -1.49 7.39 15.32
CA TRP A 67 -2.72 6.96 14.66
C TRP A 67 -2.81 5.43 14.59
N GLN A 68 -3.98 4.91 14.25
CA GLN A 68 -4.27 3.47 14.13
C GLN A 68 -4.62 3.10 12.68
N VAL A 69 -4.27 1.89 12.26
CA VAL A 69 -4.54 1.34 10.93
C VAL A 69 -6.01 0.97 10.82
N GLY A 70 -6.73 1.58 9.87
CA GLY A 70 -8.11 1.18 9.52
C GLY A 70 -8.25 0.63 8.10
N LEU A 71 -7.20 0.70 7.27
CA LEU A 71 -7.14 0.05 5.98
C LEU A 71 -5.76 -0.58 5.77
N LEU A 72 -5.75 -1.85 5.38
CA LEU A 72 -4.54 -2.61 5.10
C LEU A 72 -4.53 -3.04 3.63
N GLY A 73 -3.47 -2.65 2.93
CA GLY A 73 -3.14 -3.10 1.59
C GLY A 73 -1.97 -4.08 1.62
N SER A 74 -1.93 -5.00 0.66
CA SER A 74 -0.78 -5.88 0.43
C SER A 74 -0.52 -6.03 -1.05
N PHE A 75 0.76 -6.11 -1.42
CA PHE A 75 1.24 -6.38 -2.77
C PHE A 75 2.16 -7.59 -2.73
N HIS A 76 1.93 -8.57 -3.59
CA HIS A 76 2.66 -9.85 -3.61
C HIS A 76 3.23 -10.12 -4.99
N PHE A 77 4.55 -10.27 -5.07
CA PHE A 77 5.23 -10.49 -6.34
C PHE A 77 6.49 -11.35 -6.17
N ARG A 78 7.01 -11.90 -7.28
CA ARG A 78 8.26 -12.68 -7.25
C ARG A 78 9.46 -11.74 -7.16
N ALA A 79 10.50 -12.13 -6.43
CA ALA A 79 11.75 -11.37 -6.34
C ALA A 79 12.36 -11.03 -7.72
N SER A 80 12.27 -11.97 -8.67
CA SER A 80 12.75 -11.75 -10.05
C SER A 80 11.98 -10.68 -10.83
N GLY A 81 10.80 -10.26 -10.34
CA GLY A 81 9.97 -9.22 -10.93
C GLY A 81 9.97 -7.91 -10.14
N PHE A 82 10.88 -7.76 -9.16
CA PHE A 82 10.89 -6.63 -8.23
C PHE A 82 10.88 -5.27 -8.95
N GLU A 83 11.74 -5.05 -9.95
CA GLU A 83 11.82 -3.74 -10.62
C GLU A 83 10.49 -3.33 -11.26
N ARG A 84 9.85 -4.26 -11.99
CA ARG A 84 8.54 -4.01 -12.63
C ARG A 84 7.43 -3.83 -11.61
N ALA A 85 7.41 -4.66 -10.57
CA ALA A 85 6.44 -4.55 -9.49
C ALA A 85 6.59 -3.20 -8.76
N TRP A 86 7.82 -2.82 -8.44
CA TRP A 86 8.12 -1.59 -7.74
C TRP A 86 7.77 -0.35 -8.55
N GLU A 87 8.05 -0.34 -9.86
CA GLU A 87 7.63 0.74 -10.76
C GLU A 87 6.10 0.92 -10.73
N GLU A 88 5.36 -0.16 -10.87
CA GLU A 88 3.89 -0.13 -10.90
C GLU A 88 3.29 0.23 -9.53
N ILE A 89 3.84 -0.30 -8.43
CA ILE A 89 3.47 0.09 -7.07
C ILE A 89 3.78 1.57 -6.82
N CYS A 90 4.91 2.09 -7.29
CA CYS A 90 5.22 3.53 -7.22
C CYS A 90 4.16 4.37 -7.93
N HIS A 91 3.70 3.93 -9.11
CA HIS A 91 2.62 4.60 -9.83
C HIS A 91 1.32 4.58 -9.04
N PHE A 92 0.93 3.42 -8.50
CA PHE A 92 -0.22 3.31 -7.61
C PHE A 92 -0.12 4.27 -6.41
N ILE A 93 0.99 4.25 -5.67
CA ILE A 93 1.17 5.07 -4.46
C ILE A 93 1.11 6.56 -4.76
N LYS A 94 1.71 7.01 -5.87
CA LYS A 94 1.62 8.42 -6.30
C LYS A 94 0.17 8.84 -6.59
N ARG A 95 -0.62 7.95 -7.21
CA ARG A 95 -2.02 8.19 -7.52
C ARG A 95 -2.88 8.19 -6.27
N TYR A 96 -2.65 7.22 -5.38
CA TYR A 96 -3.31 7.11 -4.10
C TYR A 96 -3.05 8.33 -3.22
N ALA A 97 -1.79 8.75 -3.08
CA ALA A 97 -1.42 9.92 -2.29
C ALA A 97 -2.00 11.25 -2.80
N ALA A 98 -2.37 11.33 -4.09
CA ALA A 98 -2.97 12.53 -4.66
C ALA A 98 -4.45 12.70 -4.25
N THR A 99 -5.10 11.63 -3.78
CA THR A 99 -6.53 11.63 -3.40
C THR A 99 -6.76 11.22 -1.94
N CYS A 100 -5.77 10.65 -1.28
CA CYS A 100 -5.85 10.23 0.11
C CYS A 100 -5.38 11.36 1.04
N GLU A 101 -6.27 11.76 1.96
CA GLU A 101 -5.98 12.77 2.98
C GLU A 101 -5.43 12.15 4.28
N PHE A 102 -5.43 10.82 4.38
CA PHE A 102 -5.04 10.05 5.55
C PHE A 102 -3.55 9.76 5.58
N GLN A 103 -3.02 9.58 6.78
CA GLN A 103 -1.64 9.13 6.96
C GLN A 103 -1.48 7.68 6.49
N PHE A 104 -0.35 7.36 5.87
CA PHE A 104 -0.03 5.99 5.49
C PHE A 104 1.46 5.71 5.42
N VAL A 105 1.80 4.43 5.52
CA VAL A 105 3.15 3.89 5.28
C VAL A 105 3.07 2.66 4.38
N LEU A 106 3.99 2.58 3.40
CA LEU A 106 4.26 1.38 2.63
C LEU A 106 5.58 0.77 3.12
N SER A 107 5.55 -0.47 3.57
CA SER A 107 6.70 -1.17 4.12
C SER A 107 6.95 -2.51 3.43
N PHE A 108 8.22 -2.93 3.32
CA PHE A 108 8.59 -4.29 2.96
C PHE A 108 8.49 -5.17 4.18
N GLN A 109 7.53 -6.11 4.16
CA GLN A 109 7.31 -7.06 5.26
C GLN A 109 7.27 -6.42 6.66
N PHE A 110 6.82 -5.16 6.75
CA PHE A 110 6.83 -4.33 7.97
C PHE A 110 8.20 -3.93 8.51
N GLU A 111 9.31 -4.35 7.90
CA GLU A 111 10.67 -4.09 8.42
C GLU A 111 11.31 -2.82 7.84
N SER A 112 11.00 -2.47 6.58
CA SER A 112 11.65 -1.36 5.90
C SER A 112 10.65 -0.47 5.19
N VAL A 113 10.68 0.83 5.44
CA VAL A 113 9.76 1.80 4.83
C VAL A 113 10.21 2.14 3.41
N TYR A 114 9.29 1.99 2.45
CA TYR A 114 9.49 2.27 1.03
C TYR A 114 8.80 3.56 0.57
N ALA A 115 7.66 3.88 1.18
CA ALA A 115 6.97 5.15 0.97
C ALA A 115 6.20 5.55 2.24
N ALA A 116 6.00 6.85 2.45
CA ALA A 116 5.16 7.33 3.55
C ALA A 116 4.53 8.69 3.23
N SER A 117 3.34 8.91 3.76
CA SER A 117 2.67 10.21 3.82
C SER A 117 2.16 10.38 5.26
N LEU A 118 2.86 11.18 6.07
CA LEU A 118 2.57 11.34 7.51
C LEU A 118 2.08 12.77 7.79
N GLY A 119 0.98 13.17 7.14
CA GLY A 119 0.46 14.54 7.21
C GLY A 119 1.33 15.59 6.49
N LYS A 120 2.24 15.12 5.63
CA LYS A 120 3.17 15.92 4.80
C LYS A 120 3.15 15.39 3.37
N ALA A 121 3.97 15.98 2.50
CA ALA A 121 4.16 15.47 1.15
C ALA A 121 4.63 14.00 1.16
N LEU A 122 4.17 13.23 0.16
CA LEU A 122 4.62 11.87 -0.10
C LEU A 122 6.14 11.80 -0.25
N VAL A 123 6.77 10.90 0.51
CA VAL A 123 8.21 10.62 0.42
C VAL A 123 8.46 9.16 0.02
N PHE A 124 9.51 8.94 -0.78
CA PHE A 124 10.07 7.63 -1.09
C PHE A 124 11.49 7.59 -0.52
N PRO A 125 11.67 7.26 0.78
CA PRO A 125 12.99 7.25 1.41
C PRO A 125 13.95 6.21 0.79
N GLY A 126 13.43 5.27 -0.01
CA GLY A 126 14.15 4.08 -0.44
C GLY A 126 14.31 3.10 0.73
N PRO A 127 14.78 1.86 0.50
CA PRO A 127 15.16 1.00 1.61
C PRO A 127 16.24 1.76 2.40
N VAL A 128 15.91 2.16 3.63
CA VAL A 128 16.91 2.65 4.57
C VAL A 128 17.85 1.47 4.76
N ALA A 129 19.05 1.55 4.18
CA ALA A 129 20.08 0.57 4.44
C ALA A 129 20.35 0.61 5.94
N LEU A 130 19.95 -0.45 6.65
CA LEU A 130 20.39 -0.72 8.01
C LEU A 130 21.91 -0.91 8.03
#